data_AF-D2PM13-F1
#
_entry.id   AF-D2PM13-F1
#
_cell.length_a   1.000
_cell.length_b   1.000
_cell.length_c   1.000
_cell.angle_alpha   90.00
_cell.angle_beta   90.00
_cell.angle_gamma   90.00
#
_symmetry.space_group_name_H-M   'P 1'
#
loop_
_entity.id
_entity.type
_entity.pdbx_description
1 polymer ?
#
loop_
_entity_poly.entity_id
_entity_poly.type
_entity_poly.pdbx_seq_one_letter_code
_entity_poly.pdbx_strand_id
1 'polypeptide(L)'
;MTPTDEVDELLARAGARWRADQPSPPEPDLERITGRRAPRRWVVPALAAASVAVIATAALVVLPDRSEPPLAIAPGNDKEHPLLVRDGDRVAVDGQVVAAPGEPVQYCLPVSMPTPYVVPGEQRPACAPGESVEVTGVDLEKLANASTIQGVTTGQAHLVGVWNGGKIAVDEQSAPRPPASEQAEKVPCAAPTGGWKKGDASLWITPAVESFVRARSGQLQNAWIGWPEGFPTDTTPGAPPTKPSVVMIGVARGDLGQVRRALDPLVAGNLCVTQVKLSQAEAAKQHAAVEALPRQQLGIASVGLGAGDKPVQVTLRVLDEKTLTALRPTGLDTLDLDTYIKPAP
;
A
#
# COMPACT_ATOMS: atom_id res chain seq x y z
N MET A 1 -7.17 0.77 45.44
CA MET A 1 -7.98 1.09 44.24
C MET A 1 -7.07 1.78 43.28
N THR A 2 -6.89 1.21 42.10
CA THR A 2 -5.99 1.69 41.06
C THR A 2 -6.73 2.74 40.22
N PRO A 3 -6.12 3.87 39.84
CA PRO A 3 -6.79 4.94 39.08
C PRO A 3 -7.45 4.49 37.76
N THR A 4 -7.02 3.37 37.20
CA THR A 4 -7.61 2.73 36.02
C THR A 4 -9.02 2.18 36.26
N ASP A 5 -9.33 1.75 37.48
CA ASP A 5 -10.64 1.12 37.79
C ASP A 5 -11.79 2.14 37.75
N GLU A 6 -11.51 3.41 38.07
CA GLU A 6 -12.52 4.47 38.11
C GLU A 6 -12.94 4.93 36.71
N VAL A 7 -11.99 4.96 35.76
CA VAL A 7 -12.26 5.31 34.36
C VAL A 7 -13.08 4.22 33.68
N ASP A 8 -12.74 2.95 33.90
CA ASP A 8 -13.48 1.82 33.33
C ASP A 8 -14.91 1.76 33.89
N GLU A 9 -15.10 2.06 35.18
CA GLU A 9 -16.43 2.11 35.78
C GLU A 9 -17.27 3.31 35.26
N LEU A 10 -16.62 4.44 34.95
CA LEU A 10 -17.24 5.61 34.32
C LEU A 10 -17.69 5.29 32.89
N LEU A 11 -16.82 4.66 32.10
CA LEU A 11 -17.11 4.26 30.72
C LEU A 11 -18.22 3.20 30.66
N ALA A 12 -18.19 2.22 31.57
CA ALA A 12 -19.24 1.22 31.68
C ALA A 12 -20.61 1.85 32.00
N ARG A 13 -20.66 2.81 32.93
CA ARG A 13 -21.89 3.56 33.26
C ARG A 13 -22.37 4.42 32.11
N ALA A 14 -21.47 5.12 31.42
CA ALA A 14 -21.82 5.95 30.28
C ALA A 14 -22.38 5.10 29.12
N GLY A 15 -21.76 3.96 28.81
CA GLY A 15 -22.24 3.03 27.79
C GLY A 15 -23.59 2.40 28.14
N ALA A 16 -23.85 2.12 29.42
CA ALA A 16 -25.15 1.62 29.87
C ALA A 16 -26.26 2.66 29.71
N ARG A 17 -26.01 3.93 30.08
CA ARG A 17 -26.97 5.03 29.88
C ARG A 17 -27.25 5.28 28.40
N TRP A 18 -26.20 5.35 27.58
CA TRP A 18 -26.35 5.54 26.14
C TRP A 18 -27.24 4.48 25.49
N ARG A 19 -27.09 3.20 25.90
CA ARG A 19 -27.95 2.09 25.43
C ARG A 19 -29.39 2.20 25.91
N ALA A 20 -29.62 2.72 27.12
CA ALA A 20 -30.96 2.92 27.66
C ALA A 20 -31.69 4.11 27.00
N ASP A 21 -30.95 5.13 26.57
CA ASP A 21 -31.48 6.32 25.92
C ASP A 21 -31.68 6.15 24.40
N GLN A 22 -31.26 5.02 23.81
CA GLN A 22 -31.57 4.73 22.41
C GLN A 22 -33.07 4.44 22.26
N PRO A 23 -33.76 5.09 21.30
CA PRO A 23 -35.12 4.69 20.98
C PRO A 23 -35.13 3.23 20.55
N SER A 24 -36.17 2.49 20.96
CA SER A 24 -36.38 1.12 20.48
C SER A 24 -36.27 1.11 18.95
N PRO A 25 -35.54 0.15 18.36
CA PRO A 25 -35.48 0.01 16.91
C PRO A 25 -36.91 0.03 16.36
N PRO A 26 -37.18 0.75 15.26
CA PRO A 26 -38.49 0.72 14.64
C PRO A 26 -38.84 -0.75 14.36
N GLU A 27 -40.04 -1.15 14.77
CA GLU A 27 -40.49 -2.51 14.49
C GLU A 27 -40.41 -2.74 12.98
N PRO A 28 -39.79 -3.85 12.54
CA PRO A 28 -39.73 -4.15 11.12
C PRO A 28 -41.16 -4.23 10.59
N ASP A 29 -41.45 -3.44 9.56
CA ASP A 29 -42.73 -3.45 8.87
C ASP A 29 -42.90 -4.78 8.12
N LEU A 30 -43.41 -5.78 8.84
CA LEU A 30 -43.63 -7.12 8.34
C LEU A 30 -44.77 -7.15 7.31
N GLU A 31 -45.65 -6.16 7.25
CA GLU A 31 -46.69 -6.06 6.22
C GLU A 31 -46.08 -5.72 4.85
N ARG A 32 -45.03 -4.89 4.83
CA ARG A 32 -44.28 -4.61 3.60
C ARG A 32 -43.51 -5.83 3.07
N ILE A 33 -43.06 -6.71 3.95
CA ILE A 33 -42.25 -7.89 3.60
C ILE A 33 -43.13 -9.11 3.30
N THR A 34 -44.25 -9.28 3.99
CA THR A 34 -45.13 -10.45 3.88
C THR A 34 -46.43 -10.19 3.13
N GLY A 35 -46.65 -8.95 2.67
CA GLY A 35 -47.83 -8.52 1.92
C GLY A 35 -48.11 -9.41 0.72
N ARG A 36 -48.96 -10.42 0.92
CA ARG A 36 -49.54 -11.29 -0.10
C ARG A 36 -50.28 -10.42 -1.10
N ARG A 37 -49.67 -10.17 -2.26
CA ARG A 37 -50.37 -9.65 -3.43
C ARG A 37 -51.43 -10.68 -3.85
N ALA A 38 -52.69 -10.40 -3.53
CA ALA A 38 -53.82 -11.16 -4.03
C ALA A 38 -53.88 -11.07 -5.57
N PRO A 39 -54.16 -12.17 -6.28
CA PRO A 39 -54.25 -12.19 -7.74
C PRO A 39 -55.53 -11.47 -8.18
N ARG A 40 -55.38 -10.23 -8.67
CA ARG A 40 -56.48 -9.46 -9.24
C ARG A 40 -56.74 -9.95 -10.67
N ARG A 41 -57.77 -10.78 -10.85
CA ARG A 41 -58.34 -11.15 -12.15
C ARG A 41 -58.83 -9.88 -12.86
N TRP A 42 -58.22 -9.54 -13.98
CA TRP A 42 -58.76 -8.59 -14.95
C TRP A 42 -58.68 -9.20 -16.35
N VAL A 43 -59.76 -8.99 -17.09
CA VAL A 43 -60.09 -9.57 -18.38
C VAL A 43 -59.53 -8.65 -19.49
N VAL A 44 -58.54 -9.15 -20.24
CA VAL A 44 -58.19 -9.02 -21.69
C VAL A 44 -58.79 -7.80 -22.46
N PRO A 45 -58.02 -6.99 -23.24
CA PRO A 45 -57.41 -7.48 -24.48
C PRO A 45 -56.03 -6.96 -24.91
N ALA A 46 -55.46 -7.76 -25.81
CA ALA A 46 -54.21 -7.59 -26.53
C ALA A 46 -53.95 -6.17 -27.04
N LEU A 47 -52.76 -5.64 -26.72
CA LEU A 47 -51.99 -4.73 -27.56
C LEU A 47 -50.56 -4.64 -27.01
N ALA A 48 -49.61 -5.06 -27.84
CA ALA A 48 -48.17 -4.76 -27.85
C ALA A 48 -47.49 -4.38 -26.52
N ALA A 49 -46.77 -5.32 -25.91
CA ALA A 49 -45.73 -5.01 -24.93
C ALA A 49 -44.57 -6.01 -25.05
N ALA A 50 -43.84 -5.91 -26.17
CA ALA A 50 -42.45 -6.33 -26.22
C ALA A 50 -41.59 -5.19 -25.64
N SER A 51 -41.59 -5.06 -24.32
CA SER A 51 -40.61 -4.25 -23.59
C SER A 51 -40.06 -5.12 -22.47
N VAL A 52 -39.18 -6.02 -22.89
CA VAL A 52 -38.36 -6.84 -22.01
C VAL A 52 -37.69 -5.91 -21.02
N ALA A 53 -37.97 -6.14 -19.74
CA ALA A 53 -37.11 -5.70 -18.66
C ALA A 53 -35.74 -6.33 -18.87
N VAL A 54 -34.84 -5.63 -19.58
CA VAL A 54 -33.41 -5.96 -19.68
C VAL A 54 -32.78 -5.54 -18.36
N ILE A 55 -33.13 -6.28 -17.31
CA ILE A 55 -32.45 -6.23 -16.02
C ILE A 55 -31.16 -7.01 -16.20
N ALA A 56 -30.07 -6.28 -16.42
CA ALA A 56 -28.71 -6.55 -15.92
C ALA A 56 -28.32 -8.04 -15.67
N THR A 57 -28.60 -8.90 -16.64
CA THR A 57 -28.20 -10.33 -16.67
C THR A 57 -27.24 -10.61 -17.83
N ALA A 58 -26.75 -9.56 -18.49
CA ALA A 58 -25.72 -9.64 -19.51
C ALA A 58 -24.38 -9.16 -18.93
N ALA A 59 -23.59 -10.11 -18.40
CA ALA A 59 -22.13 -10.14 -18.43
C ALA A 59 -21.49 -11.10 -17.40
N LEU A 60 -22.19 -12.16 -16.98
CA LEU A 60 -21.50 -13.43 -16.72
C LEU A 60 -21.24 -14.12 -18.06
N VAL A 61 -20.53 -13.44 -18.96
CA VAL A 61 -19.77 -14.15 -19.99
C VAL A 61 -18.68 -14.85 -19.22
N VAL A 62 -18.92 -16.11 -18.92
CA VAL A 62 -17.91 -17.05 -18.42
C VAL A 62 -16.87 -17.11 -19.53
N LEU A 63 -15.85 -16.27 -19.42
CA LEU A 63 -14.66 -16.40 -20.24
C LEU A 63 -14.10 -17.79 -19.96
N PRO A 64 -13.80 -18.60 -21.00
CA PRO A 64 -13.29 -19.94 -20.80
C PRO A 64 -12.03 -19.85 -19.95
N ASP A 65 -12.08 -20.43 -18.76
CA ASP A 65 -10.96 -20.57 -17.86
C ASP A 65 -10.03 -21.60 -18.52
N ARG A 66 -9.15 -21.14 -19.39
CA ARG A 66 -8.05 -21.97 -19.88
C ARG A 66 -7.14 -22.16 -18.69
N SER A 67 -7.33 -23.28 -17.98
CA SER A 67 -6.47 -23.73 -16.91
C SER A 67 -5.06 -23.89 -17.47
N GLU A 68 -4.25 -22.84 -17.37
CA GLU A 68 -2.82 -22.94 -17.58
C GLU A 68 -2.22 -23.79 -16.45
N PRO A 69 -1.21 -24.62 -16.77
CA PRO A 69 -0.52 -25.41 -15.76
C PRO A 69 0.05 -24.50 -14.67
N PRO A 70 0.20 -25.01 -13.43
CA PRO A 70 0.72 -24.23 -12.32
C PRO A 70 2.03 -23.57 -12.72
N LEU A 71 2.16 -22.27 -12.44
CA LEU A 71 3.39 -21.51 -12.62
C LEU A 71 4.55 -22.32 -12.06
N ALA A 72 5.37 -22.87 -12.95
CA ALA A 72 6.67 -23.36 -12.59
C ALA A 72 7.42 -22.16 -12.02
N ILE A 73 7.74 -22.21 -10.72
CA ILE A 73 8.64 -21.26 -10.07
C ILE A 73 9.93 -21.31 -10.90
N ALA A 74 10.17 -20.26 -11.69
CA ALA A 74 11.36 -20.20 -12.52
C ALA A 74 12.58 -20.38 -11.61
N PRO A 75 13.55 -21.23 -11.98
CA PRO A 75 14.78 -21.33 -11.22
C PRO A 75 15.40 -19.93 -11.15
N GLY A 76 15.55 -19.41 -9.93
CA GLY A 76 16.12 -18.09 -9.71
C GLY A 76 17.48 -18.02 -10.39
N ASN A 77 17.69 -17.01 -11.22
CA ASN A 77 19.04 -16.68 -11.67
C ASN A 77 19.89 -16.45 -10.42
N ASP A 78 21.03 -17.14 -10.30
CA ASP A 78 22.02 -16.99 -9.21
C ASP A 78 22.68 -15.59 -9.15
N LYS A 79 22.08 -14.58 -9.79
CA LYS A 79 22.54 -13.19 -9.65
C LYS A 79 22.18 -12.69 -8.26
N GLU A 80 23.17 -12.16 -7.57
CA GLU A 80 22.98 -11.49 -6.29
C GLU A 80 21.95 -10.37 -6.41
N HIS A 81 21.13 -10.22 -5.38
CA HIS A 81 20.12 -9.17 -5.35
C HIS A 81 20.81 -7.81 -5.19
N PRO A 82 20.47 -6.77 -5.97
CA PRO A 82 21.18 -5.49 -5.95
C PRO A 82 21.06 -4.71 -4.63
N LEU A 83 20.12 -5.10 -3.76
CA LEU A 83 19.93 -4.52 -2.42
C LEU A 83 20.58 -5.35 -1.30
N LEU A 84 21.21 -6.49 -1.63
CA LEU A 84 21.83 -7.35 -0.62
C LEU A 84 22.99 -6.60 0.05
N VAL A 85 23.00 -6.62 1.38
CA VAL A 85 24.06 -6.06 2.22
C VAL A 85 24.66 -7.17 3.08
N ARG A 86 25.98 -7.23 3.13
CA ARG A 86 26.78 -8.12 3.96
C ARG A 86 27.64 -7.33 4.93
N ASP A 87 28.13 -8.00 5.97
CA ASP A 87 29.14 -7.41 6.82
C ASP A 87 30.41 -7.10 6.01
N GLY A 88 30.92 -5.88 6.18
CA GLY A 88 32.02 -5.33 5.39
C GLY A 88 31.57 -4.52 4.18
N ASP A 89 30.30 -4.61 3.77
CA ASP A 89 29.80 -3.81 2.64
C ASP A 89 29.68 -2.34 3.03
N ARG A 90 29.84 -1.49 2.01
CA ARG A 90 29.59 -0.07 2.14
C ARG A 90 28.10 0.20 2.00
N VAL A 91 27.55 0.98 2.91
CA VAL A 91 26.12 1.30 2.97
C VAL A 91 25.88 2.78 3.13
N ALA A 92 24.70 3.22 2.71
CA ALA A 92 24.21 4.57 2.87
C ALA A 92 22.86 4.58 3.61
N VAL A 93 22.67 5.59 4.46
CA VAL A 93 21.41 5.91 5.13
C VAL A 93 21.13 7.41 5.08
N ASP A 94 19.86 7.78 5.03
CA ASP A 94 19.39 9.16 5.07
C ASP A 94 18.33 9.30 6.18
N GLY A 95 18.48 10.29 7.08
CA GLY A 95 17.47 10.58 8.08
C GLY A 95 18.01 11.08 9.42
N GLN A 96 17.27 10.79 10.48
CA GLN A 96 17.49 11.38 11.80
C GLN A 96 18.62 10.68 12.55
N VAL A 97 19.48 11.47 13.18
CA VAL A 97 20.48 11.01 14.15
C VAL A 97 20.10 11.53 15.54
N VAL A 98 20.26 10.69 16.56
CA VAL A 98 20.07 10.99 17.97
C VAL A 98 21.32 10.63 18.75
N ALA A 99 21.84 11.58 19.53
CA ALA A 99 23.02 11.41 20.37
C ALA A 99 22.70 11.84 21.81
N ALA A 100 22.67 10.85 22.70
CA ALA A 100 22.43 11.04 24.13
C ALA A 100 23.76 10.98 24.92
N PRO A 101 23.92 11.77 26.00
CA PRO A 101 25.15 11.74 26.80
C PRO A 101 25.39 10.34 27.41
N GLY A 102 26.57 9.77 27.14
CA GLY A 102 26.96 8.45 27.66
C GLY A 102 26.30 7.25 26.96
N GLU A 103 25.52 7.49 25.90
CA GLU A 103 24.87 6.44 25.10
C GLU A 103 25.47 6.40 23.68
N PRO A 104 25.44 5.26 22.98
CA PRO A 104 25.83 5.19 21.57
C PRO A 104 24.97 6.11 20.70
N VAL A 105 25.57 6.71 19.67
CA VAL A 105 24.84 7.50 18.68
C VAL A 105 23.97 6.57 17.83
N GLN A 106 22.74 6.99 17.57
CA GLN A 106 21.75 6.19 16.84
C GLN A 106 21.27 6.91 15.59
N TYR A 107 21.16 6.17 14.49
CA TYR A 107 20.33 6.53 13.35
C TYR A 107 18.92 5.98 13.56
N CYS A 108 17.90 6.83 13.48
CA CYS A 108 16.51 6.42 13.60
C CYS A 108 15.93 6.04 12.24
N LEU A 109 15.30 4.87 12.15
CA LEU A 109 14.58 4.44 10.96
C LEU A 109 13.34 5.33 10.78
N PRO A 110 13.02 5.77 9.55
CA PRO A 110 11.85 6.59 9.28
C PRO A 110 10.59 5.72 9.27
N VAL A 111 10.17 5.30 10.45
CA VAL A 111 8.91 4.61 10.65
C VAL A 111 7.77 5.62 10.74
N SER A 112 6.67 5.33 10.06
CA SER A 112 5.41 6.07 10.22
C SER A 112 4.88 5.86 11.63
N MET A 113 5.31 6.70 12.56
CA MET A 113 4.72 6.76 13.88
C MET A 113 3.29 7.30 13.72
N PRO A 114 2.26 6.67 14.30
CA PRO A 114 0.96 7.32 14.43
C PRO A 114 1.20 8.69 15.07
N THR A 115 0.56 9.73 14.53
CA THR A 115 0.72 11.13 14.95
C THR A 115 0.88 11.18 16.47
N PRO A 116 2.00 11.74 16.99
CA PRO A 116 2.26 11.67 18.41
C PRO A 116 1.06 12.26 19.14
N TYR A 117 0.48 11.48 20.07
CA TYR A 117 -0.30 12.07 21.14
C TYR A 117 0.63 13.11 21.76
N VAL A 118 0.31 14.39 21.58
CA VAL A 118 1.07 15.50 22.14
C VAL A 118 0.90 15.38 23.66
N VAL A 119 1.84 14.69 24.31
CA VAL A 119 1.94 14.70 25.76
C VAL A 119 2.46 16.09 26.11
N PRO A 120 1.75 16.89 26.92
CA PRO A 120 2.22 18.19 27.33
C PRO A 120 3.56 18.04 28.07
N GLY A 121 4.64 18.55 27.49
CA GLY A 121 6.00 18.52 28.05
C GLY A 121 7.06 18.24 26.99
N GLU A 122 8.26 18.80 27.19
CA GLU A 122 9.43 18.49 26.36
C GLU A 122 9.87 17.05 26.66
N GLN A 123 9.55 16.10 25.78
CA GLN A 123 10.06 14.75 25.90
C GLN A 123 11.49 14.68 25.38
N ARG A 124 12.34 13.94 26.09
CA ARG A 124 13.70 13.61 25.64
C ARG A 124 13.61 12.95 24.26
N PRO A 125 14.20 13.53 23.20
CA PRO A 125 14.17 12.92 21.87
C PRO A 125 14.82 11.53 21.88
N ALA A 126 14.18 10.56 21.25
CA ALA A 126 14.67 9.20 21.11
C ALA A 126 14.12 8.57 19.83
N CYS A 127 14.86 7.61 19.27
CA CYS A 127 14.30 6.74 18.23
C CYS A 127 13.20 5.86 18.82
N ALA A 128 12.27 5.41 17.98
CA ALA A 128 11.28 4.42 18.41
C ALA A 128 11.97 3.10 18.83
N PRO A 129 11.46 2.39 19.86
CA PRO A 129 12.07 1.14 20.33
C PRO A 129 12.21 0.11 19.19
N GLY A 130 13.43 -0.39 18.98
CA GLY A 130 13.74 -1.36 17.92
C GLY A 130 13.96 -0.74 16.53
N GLU A 131 13.66 0.54 16.36
CA GLU A 131 13.71 1.27 15.08
C GLU A 131 14.96 2.15 15.00
N SER A 132 16.09 1.63 15.46
CA SER A 132 17.37 2.34 15.41
C SER A 132 18.55 1.45 15.05
N VAL A 133 19.56 2.10 14.47
CA VAL A 133 20.85 1.52 14.08
C VAL A 133 21.92 2.27 14.84
N GLU A 134 22.82 1.55 15.52
CA GLU A 134 23.98 2.17 16.14
C GLU A 134 24.94 2.65 15.05
N VAL A 135 25.39 3.90 15.18
CA VAL A 135 26.34 4.52 14.25
C VAL A 135 27.54 5.08 15.00
N THR A 136 28.72 4.99 14.41
CA THR A 136 29.97 5.54 14.97
C THR A 136 30.65 6.45 13.95
N GLY A 137 31.46 7.40 14.40
CA GLY A 137 32.14 8.34 13.49
C GLY A 137 31.29 9.54 13.03
N VAL A 138 30.08 9.71 13.56
CA VAL A 138 29.22 10.85 13.23
C VAL A 138 29.73 12.14 13.88
N ASP A 139 29.82 13.20 13.07
CA ASP A 139 30.14 14.56 13.50
C ASP A 139 28.83 15.30 13.84
N LEU A 140 28.57 15.47 15.14
CA LEU A 140 27.33 16.07 15.62
C LEU A 140 27.19 17.56 15.24
N GLU A 141 28.30 18.25 14.98
CA GLU A 141 28.29 19.67 14.58
C GLU A 141 27.87 19.86 13.11
N LYS A 142 27.95 18.79 12.30
CA LYS A 142 27.55 18.79 10.89
C LYS A 142 26.12 18.31 10.64
N LEU A 143 25.34 18.03 11.68
CA LEU A 143 23.95 17.63 11.52
C LEU A 143 23.11 18.81 11.00
N ALA A 144 22.30 18.56 9.97
CA ALA A 144 21.31 19.53 9.50
C ALA A 144 20.16 19.64 10.50
N ASN A 145 19.63 20.86 10.69
CA ASN A 145 18.54 21.13 11.63
C ASN A 145 18.83 20.60 13.05
N ALA A 146 20.09 20.74 13.49
CA ALA A 146 20.51 20.26 14.79
C ALA A 146 19.75 20.97 15.93
N SER A 147 19.31 20.21 16.93
CA SER A 147 18.69 20.73 18.15
C SER A 147 19.12 19.91 19.36
N THR A 148 19.17 20.55 20.53
CA THR A 148 19.52 19.87 21.79
C THR A 148 18.41 20.10 22.80
N ILE A 149 17.79 19.01 23.25
CA ILE A 149 16.70 19.01 24.23
C ILE A 149 17.09 18.05 25.35
N GLN A 150 17.08 18.53 26.59
CA GLN A 150 17.46 17.74 27.78
C GLN A 150 18.83 17.04 27.62
N GLY A 151 19.78 17.73 27.00
CA GLY A 151 21.14 17.20 26.75
C GLY A 151 21.25 16.20 25.60
N VAL A 152 20.15 15.86 24.92
CA VAL A 152 20.17 14.99 23.73
C VAL A 152 20.22 15.84 22.48
N THR A 153 21.26 15.63 21.67
CA THR A 153 21.39 16.26 20.36
C THR A 153 20.70 15.43 19.30
N THR A 154 19.90 16.07 18.46
CA THR A 154 19.27 15.45 17.30
C THR A 154 19.49 16.29 16.06
N GLY A 155 19.44 15.66 14.89
CA GLY A 155 19.47 16.35 13.61
C GLY A 155 19.31 15.38 12.46
N GLN A 156 19.48 15.85 11.23
CA GLN A 156 19.35 15.06 10.01
C GLN A 156 20.70 14.95 9.30
N ALA A 157 21.00 13.80 8.71
CA ALA A 157 22.21 13.59 7.93
C ALA A 157 22.01 12.54 6.84
N HIS A 158 22.85 12.62 5.81
CA HIS A 158 23.18 11.49 4.94
C HIS A 158 24.50 10.90 5.44
N LEU A 159 24.51 9.61 5.75
CA LEU A 159 25.67 8.90 6.28
C LEU A 159 26.06 7.77 5.32
N VAL A 160 27.34 7.67 5.01
CA VAL A 160 27.92 6.53 4.29
C VAL A 160 29.00 5.91 5.18
N GLY A 161 29.06 4.58 5.20
CA GLY A 161 30.01 3.87 6.04
C GLY A 161 30.01 2.37 5.80
N VAL A 162 30.72 1.63 6.65
CA VAL A 162 30.81 0.17 6.57
C VAL A 162 29.80 -0.47 7.50
N TRP A 163 29.01 -1.40 6.96
CA TRP A 163 28.07 -2.23 7.73
C TRP A 163 28.81 -3.35 8.45
N ASN A 164 28.59 -3.51 9.76
CA ASN A 164 29.14 -4.63 10.51
C ASN A 164 28.25 -4.97 11.72
N GLY A 165 27.69 -6.17 11.74
CA GLY A 165 27.01 -6.71 12.91
C GLY A 165 25.83 -5.87 13.38
N GLY A 166 25.09 -5.26 12.44
CA GLY A 166 23.94 -4.41 12.77
C GLY A 166 24.25 -2.92 12.97
N LYS A 167 25.51 -2.50 12.77
CA LYS A 167 26.02 -1.15 13.02
C LYS A 167 26.62 -0.54 11.76
N ILE A 168 26.73 0.79 11.73
CA ILE A 168 27.42 1.53 10.65
C ILE A 168 28.62 2.27 11.23
N ALA A 169 29.82 1.97 10.73
CA ALA A 169 31.01 2.77 10.95
C ALA A 169 31.08 3.86 9.87
N VAL A 170 30.64 5.07 10.19
CA VAL A 170 30.52 6.19 9.25
C VAL A 170 31.90 6.73 8.90
N ASP A 171 32.16 6.87 7.60
CA ASP A 171 33.37 7.49 7.05
C ASP A 171 33.07 8.75 6.24
N GLU A 172 31.84 8.91 5.73
CA GLU A 172 31.37 10.12 5.07
C GLU A 172 30.03 10.60 5.66
N GLN A 173 29.93 11.92 5.85
CA GLN A 173 28.72 12.57 6.32
C GLN A 173 28.45 13.83 5.48
N SER A 174 27.21 13.97 5.02
CA SER A 174 26.73 15.17 4.32
C SER A 174 25.34 15.58 4.80
N ALA A 175 24.84 16.70 4.26
CA ALA A 175 23.43 17.06 4.42
C ALA A 175 22.51 15.92 3.94
N PRO A 176 21.32 15.75 4.59
CA PRO A 176 20.36 14.72 4.18
C PRO A 176 19.97 14.91 2.73
N ARG A 177 19.86 13.82 1.98
CA ARG A 177 19.33 13.89 0.62
C ARG A 177 17.83 14.08 0.69
N PRO A 178 17.24 14.90 -0.20
CA PRO A 178 15.80 14.86 -0.36
C PRO A 178 15.41 13.42 -0.71
N PRO A 179 14.25 12.94 -0.23
CA PRO A 179 13.75 11.65 -0.66
C PRO A 179 13.75 11.63 -2.18
N ALA A 180 14.26 10.55 -2.78
CA ALA A 180 14.18 10.39 -4.21
C ALA A 180 12.72 10.62 -4.59
N SER A 181 12.46 11.58 -5.48
CA SER A 181 11.09 11.77 -5.94
C SER A 181 10.65 10.44 -6.51
N GLU A 182 9.58 9.88 -5.96
CA GLU A 182 8.94 8.71 -6.55
C GLU A 182 8.56 9.13 -7.96
N GLN A 183 9.37 8.72 -8.94
CA GLN A 183 9.02 8.90 -10.32
C GLN A 183 7.77 8.07 -10.51
N ALA A 184 6.66 8.74 -10.86
CA ALA A 184 5.44 8.03 -11.16
C ALA A 184 5.77 6.95 -12.19
N GLU A 185 5.37 5.72 -11.89
CA GLU A 185 5.59 4.63 -12.83
C GLU A 185 4.94 5.00 -14.16
N LYS A 186 5.72 4.85 -15.23
CA LYS A 186 5.25 5.19 -16.57
C LYS A 186 4.05 4.31 -16.89
N VAL A 187 2.95 4.93 -17.31
CA VAL A 187 1.78 4.21 -17.82
C VAL A 187 2.20 3.38 -19.04
N PRO A 188 2.06 2.03 -19.00
CA PRO A 188 2.56 1.14 -20.05
C PRO A 188 1.76 1.23 -21.36
N CYS A 189 0.48 1.64 -21.30
CA CYS A 189 -0.31 1.83 -22.51
C CYS A 189 0.13 3.09 -23.28
N ALA A 190 0.13 3.00 -24.61
CA ALA A 190 0.18 4.17 -25.46
C ALA A 190 -1.05 5.06 -25.24
N ALA A 191 -0.87 6.37 -25.36
CA ALA A 191 -1.99 7.30 -25.31
C ALA A 191 -2.95 7.02 -26.48
N PRO A 192 -4.28 7.13 -26.25
CA PRO A 192 -5.25 7.00 -27.33
C PRO A 192 -5.09 8.15 -28.34
N THR A 193 -5.70 8.01 -29.52
CA THR A 193 -5.76 9.10 -30.51
C THR A 193 -6.36 10.35 -29.86
N GLY A 194 -5.63 11.46 -29.91
CA GLY A 194 -6.00 12.72 -29.23
C GLY A 194 -5.40 12.90 -27.82
N GLY A 195 -4.64 11.92 -27.32
CA GLY A 195 -3.95 11.98 -26.04
C GLY A 195 -4.81 11.54 -24.84
N TRP A 196 -4.21 11.50 -23.66
CA TRP A 196 -4.93 11.22 -22.42
C TRP A 196 -5.81 12.41 -22.03
N LYS A 197 -7.07 12.16 -21.73
CA LYS A 197 -8.01 13.21 -21.30
C LYS A 197 -7.61 13.73 -19.92
N LYS A 198 -7.69 15.04 -19.70
CA LYS A 198 -7.58 15.59 -18.34
C LYS A 198 -8.76 15.13 -17.49
N GLY A 199 -8.51 14.88 -16.22
CA GLY A 199 -9.53 14.43 -15.28
C GLY A 199 -8.94 13.57 -14.17
N ASP A 200 -9.76 13.35 -13.15
CA ASP A 200 -9.45 12.47 -12.02
C ASP A 200 -9.98 11.06 -12.29
N ALA A 201 -9.07 10.10 -12.45
CA ALA A 201 -9.37 8.71 -12.69
C ALA A 201 -10.06 8.04 -11.52
N SER A 202 -9.95 8.58 -10.31
CA SER A 202 -10.71 8.09 -9.15
C SER A 202 -12.23 8.12 -9.41
N LEU A 203 -12.70 9.14 -10.15
CA LEU A 203 -14.11 9.29 -10.52
C LEU A 203 -14.59 8.24 -11.54
N TRP A 204 -13.65 7.56 -12.21
CA TRP A 204 -13.96 6.54 -13.21
C TRP A 204 -13.88 5.11 -12.64
N ILE A 205 -13.36 4.94 -11.42
CA ILE A 205 -13.41 3.68 -10.67
C ILE A 205 -14.78 3.60 -9.98
N THR A 206 -15.80 3.22 -10.76
CA THR A 206 -17.17 3.10 -10.26
C THR A 206 -17.39 1.75 -9.54
N PRO A 207 -18.46 1.60 -8.72
CA PRO A 207 -18.82 0.30 -8.14
C PRO A 207 -19.00 -0.82 -9.16
N ALA A 208 -19.38 -0.50 -10.40
CA ALA A 208 -19.49 -1.47 -11.49
C ALA A 208 -18.11 -1.98 -11.93
N VAL A 209 -17.12 -1.10 -12.04
CA VAL A 209 -15.72 -1.46 -12.34
C VAL A 209 -15.15 -2.31 -11.19
N GLU A 210 -15.35 -1.88 -9.95
CA GLU A 210 -14.89 -2.63 -8.78
C GLU A 210 -15.52 -4.03 -8.69
N SER A 211 -16.83 -4.13 -8.96
CA SER A 211 -17.53 -5.41 -8.97
C SER A 211 -17.02 -6.32 -10.09
N PHE A 212 -16.74 -5.76 -11.28
CA PHE A 212 -16.18 -6.49 -12.40
C PHE A 212 -14.80 -7.08 -12.08
N VAL A 213 -13.92 -6.27 -11.46
CA VAL A 213 -12.57 -6.68 -11.05
C VAL A 213 -12.62 -7.73 -9.94
N ARG A 214 -13.40 -7.48 -8.89
CA ARG A 214 -13.53 -8.37 -7.73
C ARG A 214 -14.05 -9.76 -8.10
N ALA A 215 -15.01 -9.83 -9.03
CA ALA A 215 -15.54 -11.10 -9.53
C ALA A 215 -14.49 -11.93 -10.31
N ARG A 216 -13.33 -11.34 -10.62
CA ARG A 216 -12.24 -11.94 -11.40
C ARG A 216 -10.90 -11.79 -10.68
N SER A 217 -10.89 -11.85 -9.34
CA SER A 217 -9.68 -11.67 -8.53
C SER A 217 -8.57 -12.69 -8.84
N GLY A 218 -8.88 -13.86 -9.40
CA GLY A 218 -7.89 -14.82 -9.88
C GLY A 218 -7.25 -14.48 -11.24
N GLN A 219 -7.81 -13.52 -11.97
CA GLN A 219 -7.35 -13.10 -13.30
C GLN A 219 -6.83 -11.66 -13.32
N LEU A 220 -7.43 -10.78 -12.52
CA LEU A 220 -7.19 -9.34 -12.53
C LEU A 220 -6.58 -8.84 -11.22
N GLN A 221 -5.86 -7.74 -11.29
CA GLN A 221 -5.51 -6.92 -10.12
C GLN A 221 -6.59 -5.87 -9.81
N ASN A 222 -6.57 -5.34 -8.59
CA ASN A 222 -7.33 -4.15 -8.23
C ASN A 222 -7.03 -3.00 -9.20
N ALA A 223 -8.02 -2.13 -9.44
CA ALA A 223 -7.78 -0.93 -10.22
C ALA A 223 -6.84 0.03 -9.46
N TRP A 224 -5.91 0.66 -10.16
CA TRP A 224 -5.07 1.73 -9.62
C TRP A 224 -5.05 2.94 -10.55
N ILE A 225 -4.45 4.04 -10.08
CA ILE A 225 -4.34 5.28 -10.86
C ILE A 225 -2.92 5.42 -11.38
N GLY A 226 -2.78 5.53 -12.70
CA GLY A 226 -1.54 5.86 -13.37
C GLY A 226 -1.48 7.34 -13.75
N TRP A 227 -0.28 7.92 -13.69
CA TRP A 227 -0.02 9.33 -14.02
C TRP A 227 0.98 9.44 -15.17
N PRO A 228 0.53 9.44 -16.43
CA PRO A 228 1.42 9.39 -17.60
C PRO A 228 2.36 10.60 -17.71
N GLU A 229 2.02 11.72 -17.07
CA GLU A 229 2.80 12.98 -17.03
C GLU A 229 3.41 13.26 -15.65
N GLY A 230 3.57 12.21 -14.84
CA GLY A 230 4.02 12.30 -13.46
C GLY A 230 2.92 12.72 -12.49
N PHE A 231 3.14 12.51 -11.19
CA PHE A 231 2.21 12.92 -10.15
C PHE A 231 1.87 14.42 -10.25
N PRO A 232 0.64 14.81 -9.92
CA PRO A 232 0.27 16.22 -9.82
C PRO A 232 1.05 16.85 -8.65
N THR A 233 1.80 17.92 -8.93
CA THR A 233 2.54 18.68 -7.91
C THR A 233 1.68 19.74 -7.23
N ASP A 234 0.57 20.13 -7.87
CA ASP A 234 -0.32 21.20 -7.42
C ASP A 234 -1.54 20.59 -6.74
N THR A 235 -1.43 20.32 -5.44
CA THR A 235 -2.50 19.70 -4.65
C THR A 235 -3.39 20.76 -3.98
N THR A 236 -3.97 21.69 -4.74
CA THR A 236 -5.02 22.55 -4.16
C THR A 236 -6.22 21.67 -3.79
N PRO A 237 -6.63 21.60 -2.51
CA PRO A 237 -7.73 20.75 -2.08
C PRO A 237 -9.01 21.06 -2.87
N GLY A 238 -9.61 20.04 -3.49
CA GLY A 238 -10.85 20.17 -4.27
C GLY A 238 -10.67 20.67 -5.71
N ALA A 239 -9.46 21.04 -6.15
CA ALA A 239 -9.21 21.33 -7.55
C ALA A 239 -9.02 20.02 -8.35
N PRO A 240 -9.60 19.90 -9.55
CA PRO A 240 -9.34 18.75 -10.41
C PRO A 240 -7.85 18.71 -10.78
N PRO A 241 -7.24 17.51 -10.92
CA PRO A 241 -5.83 17.41 -11.28
C PRO A 241 -5.58 18.11 -12.63
N THR A 242 -4.54 18.94 -12.68
CA THR A 242 -4.14 19.69 -13.88
C THR A 242 -3.56 18.78 -14.96
N LYS A 243 -3.09 17.60 -14.55
CA LYS A 243 -2.52 16.54 -15.38
C LYS A 243 -3.54 15.41 -15.63
N PRO A 244 -3.45 14.70 -16.77
CA PRO A 244 -4.25 13.51 -16.99
C PRO A 244 -3.89 12.41 -16.00
N SER A 245 -4.90 11.64 -15.59
CA SER A 245 -4.75 10.39 -14.86
C SER A 245 -5.46 9.27 -15.62
N VAL A 246 -5.12 8.02 -15.34
CA VAL A 246 -5.59 6.84 -16.09
C VAL A 246 -6.02 5.75 -15.10
N VAL A 247 -7.20 5.18 -15.30
CA VAL A 247 -7.59 3.94 -14.60
C VAL A 247 -6.77 2.80 -15.19
N MET A 248 -5.99 2.17 -14.32
CA MET A 248 -5.13 1.05 -14.66
C MET A 248 -5.76 -0.23 -14.15
N ILE A 249 -5.84 -1.26 -15.02
CA ILE A 249 -6.26 -2.61 -14.64
C ILE A 249 -5.25 -3.61 -15.19
N GLY A 250 -4.68 -4.41 -14.30
CA GLY A 250 -3.71 -5.45 -14.60
C GLY A 250 -4.40 -6.76 -14.89
N VAL A 251 -4.04 -7.41 -16.00
CA VAL A 251 -4.48 -8.75 -16.40
C VAL A 251 -3.31 -9.69 -16.15
N ALA A 252 -3.43 -10.56 -15.16
CA ALA A 252 -2.43 -11.59 -14.88
C ALA A 252 -2.67 -12.83 -15.72
N ARG A 253 -3.94 -13.21 -15.89
CA ARG A 253 -4.38 -14.38 -16.66
C ARG A 253 -5.55 -13.98 -17.56
N GLY A 254 -5.62 -14.59 -18.75
CA GLY A 254 -6.70 -14.35 -19.72
C GLY A 254 -6.30 -13.41 -20.86
N ASP A 255 -7.28 -13.04 -21.69
CA ASP A 255 -7.07 -12.24 -22.91
C ASP A 255 -7.24 -10.74 -22.61
N LEU A 256 -6.15 -9.98 -22.77
CA LEU A 256 -6.13 -8.53 -22.53
C LEU A 256 -7.17 -7.79 -23.37
N GLY A 257 -7.36 -8.18 -24.63
CA GLY A 257 -8.32 -7.55 -25.53
C GLY A 257 -9.78 -7.77 -25.12
N GLN A 258 -10.13 -8.96 -24.62
CA GLN A 258 -11.45 -9.28 -24.11
C GLN A 258 -11.75 -8.52 -22.81
N VAL A 259 -10.79 -8.50 -21.87
CA VAL A 259 -10.93 -7.72 -20.63
C VAL A 259 -11.11 -6.24 -20.96
N ARG A 260 -10.31 -5.70 -21.90
CA ARG A 260 -10.43 -4.32 -22.36
C ARG A 260 -11.82 -4.02 -22.92
N ARG A 261 -12.32 -4.82 -23.86
CA ARG A 261 -13.65 -4.63 -24.45
C ARG A 261 -14.77 -4.70 -23.41
N ALA A 262 -14.63 -5.53 -22.39
CA ALA A 262 -15.62 -5.64 -21.30
C ALA A 262 -15.60 -4.43 -20.36
N LEU A 263 -14.45 -3.80 -20.16
CA LEU A 263 -14.27 -2.62 -19.30
C LEU A 263 -14.57 -1.30 -20.01
N ASP A 264 -14.35 -1.20 -21.33
CA ASP A 264 -14.60 0.00 -22.11
C ASP A 264 -15.98 0.65 -21.86
N PRO A 265 -17.11 -0.08 -21.81
CA PRO A 265 -18.40 0.53 -21.48
C PRO A 265 -18.58 0.91 -20.01
N LEU A 266 -17.72 0.43 -19.11
CA LEU A 266 -17.80 0.68 -17.66
C LEU A 266 -16.95 1.88 -17.22
N VAL A 267 -15.96 2.28 -18.03
CA VAL A 267 -15.01 3.35 -17.70
C VAL A 267 -15.21 4.52 -18.65
N ALA A 268 -15.76 5.62 -18.14
CA ALA A 268 -16.08 6.81 -18.95
C ALA A 268 -14.86 7.63 -19.41
N GLY A 269 -13.69 7.40 -18.80
CA GLY A 269 -12.48 8.19 -19.04
C GLY A 269 -11.32 7.41 -19.60
N ASN A 270 -10.11 7.76 -19.18
CA ASN A 270 -8.90 7.08 -19.62
C ASN A 270 -8.81 5.71 -18.95
N LEU A 271 -8.72 4.67 -19.77
CA LEU A 271 -8.48 3.30 -19.34
C LEU A 271 -7.16 2.81 -19.94
N CYS A 272 -6.36 2.13 -19.14
CA CYS A 272 -5.25 1.30 -19.58
C CYS A 272 -5.41 -0.09 -18.99
N VAL A 273 -5.46 -1.08 -19.87
CA VAL A 273 -5.46 -2.50 -19.48
C VAL A 273 -4.12 -3.05 -19.90
N THR A 274 -3.37 -3.59 -18.94
CA THR A 274 -1.99 -4.03 -19.15
C THR A 274 -1.81 -5.46 -18.66
N GLN A 275 -0.82 -6.17 -19.21
CA GLN A 275 -0.38 -7.45 -18.65
C GLN A 275 0.36 -7.18 -17.33
N VAL A 276 0.15 -8.05 -16.35
CA VAL A 276 0.93 -8.07 -15.09
C VAL A 276 1.33 -9.50 -14.73
N LYS A 277 2.29 -9.65 -13.81
CA LYS A 277 2.73 -10.98 -13.35
C LYS A 277 1.71 -11.71 -12.46
N LEU A 278 1.11 -10.99 -11.50
CA LEU A 278 0.27 -11.56 -10.44
C LEU A 278 -1.15 -11.01 -10.46
N SER A 279 -2.14 -11.88 -10.26
CA SER A 279 -3.53 -11.48 -10.01
C SER A 279 -3.72 -10.97 -8.58
N GLN A 280 -4.90 -10.40 -8.27
CA GLN A 280 -5.24 -9.99 -6.91
C GLN A 280 -5.18 -11.16 -5.92
N ALA A 281 -5.69 -12.34 -6.30
CA ALA A 281 -5.67 -13.52 -5.43
C ALA A 281 -4.24 -14.03 -5.19
N GLU A 282 -3.39 -14.01 -6.22
CA GLU A 282 -1.98 -14.41 -6.10
C GLU A 282 -1.18 -13.43 -5.25
N ALA A 283 -1.36 -12.11 -5.47
CA ALA A 283 -0.74 -11.07 -4.67
C ALA A 283 -1.18 -11.16 -3.20
N ALA A 284 -2.46 -11.39 -2.93
CA ALA A 284 -2.96 -11.57 -1.56
C ALA A 284 -2.35 -12.81 -0.88
N LYS A 285 -2.19 -13.93 -1.61
CA LYS A 285 -1.52 -15.12 -1.10
C LYS A 285 -0.04 -14.86 -0.80
N GLN A 286 0.66 -14.18 -1.69
CA GLN A 286 2.06 -13.81 -1.51
C GLN A 286 2.24 -12.87 -0.31
N HIS A 287 1.40 -11.84 -0.20
CA HIS A 287 1.36 -10.93 0.93
C HIS A 287 1.15 -11.67 2.25
N ALA A 288 0.18 -12.58 2.32
CA ALA A 288 -0.05 -13.41 3.50
C ALA A 288 1.16 -14.29 3.86
N ALA A 289 1.89 -14.78 2.85
CA ALA A 289 3.11 -15.55 3.08
C ALA A 289 4.25 -14.69 3.66
N VAL A 290 4.39 -13.43 3.21
CA VAL A 290 5.37 -12.49 3.77
C VAL A 290 4.98 -12.06 5.19
N GLU A 291 3.71 -11.77 5.45
CA GLU A 291 3.21 -11.42 6.79
C GLU A 291 3.38 -12.55 7.81
N ALA A 292 3.40 -13.81 7.36
CA ALA A 292 3.65 -14.95 8.23
C ALA A 292 5.13 -15.09 8.66
N LEU A 293 6.05 -14.33 8.07
CA LEU A 293 7.47 -14.37 8.43
C LEU A 293 7.71 -13.67 9.78
N PRO A 294 8.77 -14.04 10.54
CA PRO A 294 9.10 -13.40 11.81
C PRO A 294 9.67 -11.99 11.60
N ARG A 295 8.79 -11.01 11.35
CA ARG A 295 9.13 -9.63 10.90
C ARG A 295 10.24 -8.97 11.71
N GLN A 296 10.12 -8.97 13.04
CA GLN A 296 11.14 -8.38 13.93
C GLN A 296 12.52 -9.04 13.78
N GLN A 297 12.57 -10.36 13.58
CA GLN A 297 13.84 -11.10 13.46
C GLN A 297 14.50 -10.96 12.08
N LEU A 298 13.74 -10.50 11.09
CA LEU A 298 14.18 -10.28 9.71
C LEU A 298 14.30 -8.79 9.37
N GLY A 299 14.04 -7.90 10.32
CA GLY A 299 14.04 -6.46 10.09
C GLY A 299 12.98 -5.99 9.09
N ILE A 300 11.83 -6.65 9.01
CA ILE A 300 10.70 -6.23 8.15
C ILE A 300 9.91 -5.13 8.88
N ALA A 301 10.05 -3.89 8.41
CA ALA A 301 9.37 -2.73 8.96
C ALA A 301 7.88 -2.73 8.56
N SER A 302 7.58 -2.92 7.27
CA SER A 302 6.21 -2.94 6.77
C SER A 302 6.03 -3.95 5.64
N VAL A 303 4.78 -4.40 5.46
CA VAL A 303 4.34 -5.18 4.30
C VAL A 303 3.07 -4.49 3.80
N GLY A 304 3.00 -4.28 2.49
CA GLY A 304 1.90 -3.57 1.84
C GLY A 304 1.44 -4.28 0.58
N LEU A 305 0.24 -3.91 0.14
CA LEU A 305 -0.33 -4.30 -1.14
C LEU A 305 -0.44 -3.08 -2.05
N GLY A 306 0.23 -3.14 -3.18
CA GLY A 306 0.13 -2.21 -4.31
C GLY A 306 -0.48 -2.88 -5.54
N ALA A 307 -0.01 -2.45 -6.71
CA ALA A 307 -0.43 -2.95 -8.02
C ALA A 307 0.78 -3.04 -8.96
N GLY A 308 0.56 -3.51 -10.20
CA GLY A 308 1.60 -3.68 -11.20
C GLY A 308 2.31 -5.04 -11.11
N ASP A 309 3.53 -5.12 -11.62
CA ASP A 309 4.27 -6.40 -11.67
C ASP A 309 4.80 -6.87 -10.31
N LYS A 310 4.90 -5.95 -9.35
CA LYS A 310 5.39 -6.20 -7.99
C LYS A 310 4.40 -5.68 -6.94
N PRO A 311 3.20 -6.28 -6.85
CA PRO A 311 2.12 -5.74 -6.04
C PRO A 311 2.32 -5.96 -4.53
N VAL A 312 3.34 -6.70 -4.09
CA VAL A 312 3.64 -6.90 -2.66
C VAL A 312 4.86 -6.07 -2.31
N GLN A 313 4.63 -5.00 -1.55
CA GLN A 313 5.67 -4.10 -1.07
C GLN A 313 6.20 -4.59 0.27
N VAL A 314 7.51 -4.65 0.44
CA VAL A 314 8.16 -5.04 1.68
C VAL A 314 9.23 -4.00 2.01
N THR A 315 8.99 -3.21 3.06
CA THR A 315 9.99 -2.28 3.57
C THR A 315 10.81 -2.97 4.65
N LEU A 316 12.13 -2.94 4.47
CA LEU A 316 13.11 -3.61 5.30
C LEU A 316 14.04 -2.58 5.95
N ARG A 317 14.55 -2.89 7.13
CA ARG A 317 15.70 -2.19 7.71
C ARG A 317 16.92 -2.37 6.80
N VAL A 318 17.23 -3.61 6.45
CA VAL A 318 18.33 -4.02 5.57
C VAL A 318 17.94 -5.36 4.93
N LEU A 319 18.35 -5.60 3.69
CA LEU A 319 18.24 -6.92 3.07
C LEU A 319 19.55 -7.67 3.26
N ASP A 320 19.65 -8.46 4.34
CA ASP A 320 20.78 -9.35 4.58
C ASP A 320 20.54 -10.76 3.99
N GLU A 321 21.52 -11.66 4.12
CA GLU A 321 21.42 -13.03 3.58
C GLU A 321 20.30 -13.85 4.24
N LYS A 322 20.03 -13.61 5.52
CA LYS A 322 18.99 -14.32 6.28
C LYS A 322 17.61 -13.91 5.78
N THR A 323 17.37 -12.62 5.64
CA THR A 323 16.13 -12.04 5.12
C THR A 323 15.93 -12.40 3.65
N LEU A 324 16.97 -12.32 2.82
CA LEU A 324 16.92 -12.77 1.42
C LEU A 324 16.52 -14.24 1.32
N THR A 325 17.13 -15.10 2.16
CA THR A 325 16.82 -16.54 2.18
C THR A 325 15.38 -16.80 2.62
N ALA A 326 14.88 -16.06 3.62
CA ALA A 326 13.50 -16.17 4.09
C ALA A 326 12.47 -15.71 3.06
N LEU A 327 12.79 -14.68 2.27
CA LEU A 327 11.92 -14.14 1.21
C LEU A 327 12.00 -14.92 -0.10
N ARG A 328 13.07 -15.69 -0.35
CA ARG A 328 13.23 -16.44 -1.60
C ARG A 328 12.02 -17.33 -1.97
N PRO A 329 11.42 -18.10 -1.05
CA PRO A 329 10.26 -18.94 -1.34
C PRO A 329 8.99 -18.16 -1.70
N THR A 330 8.91 -16.87 -1.36
CA THR A 330 7.74 -16.05 -1.66
C THR A 330 7.81 -15.42 -3.05
N GLY A 331 8.94 -15.51 -3.76
CA GLY A 331 9.11 -15.00 -5.13
C GLY A 331 9.70 -13.59 -5.18
N LEU A 332 11.02 -13.47 -5.00
CA LEU A 332 11.72 -12.18 -4.93
C LEU A 332 11.51 -11.28 -6.17
N ASP A 333 11.31 -11.86 -7.35
CA ASP A 333 11.16 -11.11 -8.60
C ASP A 333 9.78 -10.45 -8.77
N THR A 334 8.83 -10.80 -7.90
CA THR A 334 7.49 -10.22 -7.81
C THR A 334 7.26 -9.43 -6.52
N LEU A 335 8.29 -9.30 -5.68
CA LEU A 335 8.28 -8.37 -4.55
C LEU A 335 8.88 -7.02 -4.94
N ASP A 336 8.27 -5.97 -4.40
CA ASP A 336 8.84 -4.63 -4.38
C ASP A 336 9.55 -4.42 -3.04
N LEU A 337 10.88 -4.54 -3.06
CA LEU A 337 11.71 -4.44 -1.86
C LEU A 337 12.26 -3.02 -1.75
N ASP A 338 11.99 -2.35 -0.64
CA ASP A 338 12.66 -1.11 -0.26
C ASP A 338 13.40 -1.31 1.07
N THR A 339 14.58 -0.73 1.19
CA THR A 339 15.47 -0.91 2.35
C THR A 339 15.88 0.46 2.88
N TYR A 340 15.81 0.68 4.19
CA TYR A 340 16.32 1.92 4.78
C TYR A 340 17.85 2.03 4.70
N ILE A 341 18.55 0.91 4.89
CA ILE A 341 19.99 0.79 4.68
C ILE A 341 20.22 0.26 3.27
N LYS A 342 20.82 1.07 2.39
CA LYS A 342 21.04 0.75 0.98
C LYS A 342 22.53 0.49 0.73
N PRO A 343 22.91 -0.45 -0.16
CA PRO A 343 24.28 -0.54 -0.65
C PRO A 343 24.74 0.80 -1.22
N ALA A 344 25.97 1.21 -0.86
CA ALA A 344 26.62 2.40 -1.41
C ALA A 344 27.66 2.00 -2.46
N PRO A 345 27.83 2.80 -3.53
CA PRO A 345 28.84 2.57 -4.54
C PRO A 345 30.28 2.77 -4.04
#